data_AF-A0A8J3H5E2-F1
#
_entry.id   AF-A0A8J3H5E2-F1
#
_cell.length_a   1.000
_cell.length_b   1.000
_cell.length_c   1.000
_cell.angle_alpha   90.00
_cell.angle_beta   90.00
_cell.angle_gamma   90.00
#
_symmetry.space_group_name_H-M   'P 1'
#
loop_
_entity.id
_entity.type
_entity.pdbx_description
1 polymer ?
#
loop_
_entity_poly.entity_id
_entity_poly.type
_entity_poly.pdbx_seq_one_letter_code
_entity_poly.pdbx_strand_id
1 'polypeptide(L)'
;MSGFTCSSRAQCRLNGLFGTAVALCTLMLLWSGVAMLTSGAAPLAALGRMAGVWLTLLAPTSLSVLLWVAMRATGRQPGWLTSGFVLIGAVWGIAMLNGVARL
;
A
#
# COMPACT_ATOMS: atom_id res chain seq x y z
N MET A 1 -17.85 -8.59 -19.34
CA MET A 1 -16.54 -8.35 -18.71
C MET A 1 -15.62 -7.69 -19.73
N SER A 2 -15.65 -6.37 -19.83
CA SER A 2 -14.67 -5.58 -20.58
C SER A 2 -13.42 -5.42 -19.72
N GLY A 3 -12.53 -6.41 -19.77
CA GLY A 3 -11.19 -6.24 -19.21
C GLY A 3 -10.54 -5.04 -19.90
N PHE A 4 -9.80 -4.21 -19.15
CA PHE A 4 -8.96 -3.17 -19.71
C PHE A 4 -8.04 -3.81 -20.75
N THR A 5 -8.43 -3.76 -22.03
CA THR A 5 -7.62 -4.27 -23.13
C THR A 5 -6.41 -3.35 -23.21
N CYS A 6 -5.27 -3.85 -22.75
CA CYS A 6 -4.02 -3.12 -22.83
C CYS A 6 -3.76 -2.76 -24.30
N SER A 7 -3.63 -1.47 -24.59
CA SER A 7 -3.35 -1.00 -25.95
C SER A 7 -1.91 -1.35 -26.39
N SER A 8 -1.00 -1.59 -25.43
CA SER A 8 0.38 -1.99 -25.70
C SER A 8 0.94 -2.99 -24.67
N ARG A 9 1.96 -3.78 -25.06
CA ARG A 9 2.70 -4.67 -24.13
C ARG A 9 3.30 -3.91 -22.95
N ALA A 10 3.76 -2.68 -23.16
CA ALA A 10 4.34 -1.84 -22.11
C ALA A 10 3.28 -1.45 -21.06
N GLN A 11 2.09 -1.01 -21.49
CA GLN A 11 0.98 -0.70 -20.56
C GLN A 11 0.52 -1.93 -19.79
N CYS A 12 0.50 -3.11 -20.42
CA CYS A 12 0.12 -4.33 -19.71
C CYS A 12 1.13 -4.72 -18.63
N ARG A 13 2.43 -4.56 -18.90
CA ARG A 13 3.47 -4.75 -17.89
C ARG A 13 3.35 -3.74 -16.76
N LEU A 14 3.08 -2.47 -17.07
CA LEU A 14 2.87 -1.43 -16.06
C LEU A 14 1.66 -1.70 -15.19
N ASN A 15 0.52 -2.09 -15.77
CA ASN A 15 -0.66 -2.44 -15.01
C ASN A 15 -0.42 -3.64 -14.09
N GLY A 16 0.32 -4.64 -14.55
CA GLY A 16 0.72 -5.79 -13.73
C GLY A 16 1.65 -5.39 -12.59
N LEU A 17 2.69 -4.60 -12.88
CA LEU A 17 3.63 -4.08 -11.88
C LEU A 17 2.93 -3.19 -10.84
N PHE A 18 2.08 -2.29 -11.30
CA PHE A 18 1.28 -1.42 -10.47
C PHE A 18 0.36 -2.25 -9.56
N GLY A 19 -0.41 -3.19 -10.13
CA GLY A 19 -1.33 -4.03 -9.38
C GLY A 19 -0.65 -4.91 -8.34
N THR A 20 0.50 -5.50 -8.68
CA THR A 20 1.31 -6.28 -7.72
C THR A 20 1.86 -5.42 -6.60
N ALA A 21 2.39 -4.23 -6.90
CA ALA A 21 2.88 -3.31 -5.88
C ALA A 21 1.76 -2.84 -4.94
N VAL A 22 0.57 -2.52 -5.47
CA VAL A 22 -0.61 -2.22 -4.64
C VAL A 22 -1.00 -3.40 -3.77
N ALA A 23 -1.04 -4.62 -4.33
CA ALA A 23 -1.39 -5.82 -3.58
C ALA A 23 -0.44 -6.04 -2.40
N LEU A 24 0.87 -5.84 -2.61
CA LEU A 24 1.87 -5.88 -1.54
C LEU A 24 1.61 -4.82 -0.47
N CYS A 25 1.39 -3.55 -0.87
CA CYS A 25 1.03 -2.49 0.08
C CYS A 25 -0.22 -2.84 0.89
N THR A 26 -1.27 -3.37 0.26
CA THR A 26 -2.50 -3.78 0.98
C THR A 26 -2.25 -4.92 1.95
N LEU A 27 -1.47 -5.93 1.56
CA LEU A 27 -1.15 -7.06 2.43
C LEU A 27 -0.31 -6.62 3.62
N MET A 28 0.65 -5.72 3.43
CA MET A 28 1.46 -5.14 4.52
C MET A 28 0.61 -4.38 5.52
N LEU A 29 -0.32 -3.53 5.05
CA LEU A 29 -1.23 -2.78 5.91
C LEU A 29 -2.20 -3.71 6.66
N LEU A 30 -2.75 -4.72 5.98
CA LEU A 30 -3.62 -5.72 6.62
C LEU A 30 -2.86 -6.52 7.68
N TRP A 31 -1.69 -7.04 7.32
CA TRP A 31 -0.86 -7.84 8.23
C TRP A 31 -0.49 -7.05 9.49
N SER A 32 0.05 -5.84 9.31
CA SER A 32 0.48 -5.02 10.45
C SER A 32 -0.69 -4.44 11.24
N GLY A 33 -1.85 -4.21 10.62
CA GLY A 33 -3.09 -3.85 11.31
C GLY A 33 -3.62 -4.99 12.18
N VAL A 34 -3.63 -6.23 11.67
CA VAL A 34 -3.99 -7.41 12.46
C VAL A 34 -3.00 -7.62 13.60
N ALA A 35 -1.68 -7.50 13.34
CA ALA A 35 -0.67 -7.60 14.37
C ALA A 35 -0.93 -6.62 15.53
N MET A 36 -1.23 -5.35 15.22
CA MET A 36 -1.60 -4.35 16.23
C MET A 36 -2.86 -4.70 17.04
N LEU A 37 -3.88 -5.26 16.39
CA LEU A 37 -5.13 -5.67 17.06
C LEU A 37 -4.91 -6.89 17.96
N THR A 38 -4.06 -7.82 17.52
CA THR A 38 -3.78 -9.07 18.26
C THR A 38 -2.72 -8.90 19.36
N SER A 39 -1.89 -7.85 19.31
CA SER A 39 -0.82 -7.64 20.29
C SER A 39 -1.30 -7.26 21.70
N GLY A 40 -2.63 -7.16 21.93
CA GLY A 40 -3.24 -7.10 23.26
C GLY A 40 -2.86 -5.89 24.14
N ALA A 41 -2.02 -4.99 23.67
CA ALA A 41 -1.38 -3.97 24.48
C ALA A 41 -1.85 -2.57 24.08
N ALA A 42 -2.93 -2.09 24.72
CA ALA A 42 -3.03 -0.75 25.32
C ALA A 42 -4.50 -0.30 25.49
N PRO A 43 -4.79 0.55 26.49
CA PRO A 43 -6.08 1.24 26.59
C PRO A 43 -6.38 2.02 25.28
N LEU A 44 -7.66 2.15 24.90
CA LEU A 44 -8.12 2.79 23.64
C LEU A 44 -7.39 4.11 23.29
N ALA A 45 -7.05 4.91 24.30
CA ALA A 45 -6.32 6.18 24.14
C ALA A 45 -4.87 6.03 23.65
N ALA A 46 -4.20 4.94 24.01
CA ALA A 46 -2.86 4.61 23.53
C ALA A 46 -2.90 3.85 22.20
N LEU A 47 -3.98 3.12 21.92
CA LEU A 47 -4.23 2.52 20.61
C LEU A 47 -4.38 3.60 19.52
N GLY A 48 -5.03 4.73 19.83
CA GLY A 48 -5.10 5.89 18.93
C GLY A 48 -3.73 6.53 18.62
N ARG A 49 -2.84 6.63 19.62
CA ARG A 49 -1.47 7.14 19.40
C ARG A 49 -0.61 6.16 18.61
N MET A 50 -0.70 4.86 18.93
CA MET A 50 0.00 3.81 18.17
C MET A 50 -0.51 3.73 16.73
N ALA A 51 -1.82 3.84 16.52
CA ALA A 51 -2.40 3.93 15.19
C ALA A 51 -1.89 5.18 14.44
N GLY A 52 -1.78 6.33 15.10
CA GLY A 52 -1.21 7.54 14.50
C GLY A 52 0.25 7.37 14.06
N VAL A 53 1.10 6.77 14.91
CA VAL A 53 2.49 6.45 14.57
C VAL A 53 2.59 5.41 13.46
N TRP A 54 1.73 4.39 13.50
CA TRP A 54 1.65 3.38 12.46
C TRP A 54 1.24 3.98 11.12
N LEU A 55 0.26 4.88 11.12
CA LEU A 55 -0.22 5.55 9.91
C LEU A 55 0.81 6.52 9.33
N THR A 56 1.61 7.19 10.17
CA THR A 56 2.69 8.07 9.70
C THR A 56 3.86 7.27 9.17
N LEU A 57 4.25 6.18 9.84
CA LEU A 57 5.34 5.30 9.39
C LEU A 57 5.00 4.62 8.06
N LEU A 58 3.75 4.19 7.91
CA LEU A 58 3.21 3.53 6.72
C LEU A 58 2.42 4.50 5.84
N ALA A 59 2.64 5.81 5.97
CA ALA A 59 1.99 6.83 5.14
C ALA A 59 2.23 6.61 3.63
N PRO A 60 3.45 6.27 3.16
CA PRO A 60 3.69 6.05 1.73
C PRO A 60 2.93 4.84 1.21
N THR A 61 2.85 3.77 1.99
CA THR A 61 2.08 2.55 1.69
C THR A 61 0.57 2.80 1.68
N SER A 62 0.03 3.56 2.64
CA SER A 62 -1.40 3.87 2.69
C SER A 62 -1.83 4.81 1.57
N LEU A 63 -1.02 5.82 1.26
CA LEU A 63 -1.23 6.70 0.09
C LEU A 63 -1.20 5.92 -1.22
N SER A 64 -0.34 4.89 -1.33
CA SER A 64 -0.28 4.04 -2.51
C SER A 64 -1.57 3.25 -2.75
N VAL A 65 -2.19 2.75 -1.68
CA VAL A 65 -3.50 2.07 -1.74
C VAL A 65 -4.62 3.06 -2.03
N LEU A 66 -4.62 4.23 -1.39
CA LEU A 66 -5.59 5.29 -1.69
C LEU A 66 -5.53 5.77 -3.13
N LEU A 67 -4.33 5.90 -3.70
CA LEU A 67 -4.13 6.25 -5.09
C LEU A 67 -4.74 5.20 -6.03
N TRP A 68 -4.62 3.91 -5.70
CA TRP A 68 -5.30 2.85 -6.45
C TRP A 68 -6.82 2.96 -6.38
N VAL A 69 -7.38 3.19 -5.18
CA VAL A 69 -8.83 3.38 -5.00
C VAL A 69 -9.32 4.56 -5.83
N ALA A 70 -8.58 5.68 -5.79
CA ALA A 70 -8.89 6.88 -6.58
C ALA A 70 -8.82 6.63 -8.09
N MET A 71 -7.82 5.88 -8.57
CA MET A 71 -7.72 5.51 -9.98
C MET A 71 -8.84 4.58 -10.42
N ARG A 72 -9.23 3.63 -9.55
CA ARG A 72 -10.36 2.74 -9.80
C ARG A 72 -11.69 3.51 -9.85
N ALA A 73 -11.88 4.48 -8.96
CA ALA A 73 -13.07 5.33 -8.94
C ALA A 73 -13.15 6.25 -10.17
N THR A 74 -12.02 6.72 -10.68
CA THR A 74 -11.96 7.60 -11.87
C THR A 74 -11.87 6.84 -13.20
N GLY A 75 -11.76 5.50 -13.17
CA GLY A 75 -11.58 4.67 -14.36
C GLY A 75 -10.27 4.93 -15.12
N ARG A 76 -9.30 5.62 -14.50
CA ARG A 76 -8.03 5.99 -15.14
C ARG A 76 -7.04 4.84 -15.06
N GLN A 77 -6.26 4.67 -16.14
CA GLN A 77 -5.17 3.72 -16.19
C GLN A 77 -3.93 4.27 -15.47
N PRO A 78 -3.15 3.43 -14.76
CA PRO A 78 -1.94 3.87 -14.10
C PRO A 78 -0.86 4.25 -15.12
N GLY A 79 -0.21 5.39 -14.88
CA GLY A 79 0.94 5.85 -15.65
C GLY A 79 2.25 5.43 -15.00
N TRP A 80 3.37 5.79 -15.64
CA TRP A 80 4.71 5.56 -15.11
C TRP A 80 4.94 6.23 -13.75
N LEU A 81 4.44 7.46 -13.57
CA LEU A 81 4.58 8.21 -12.31
C LEU A 81 3.82 7.55 -11.16
N THR A 82 2.57 7.12 -11.39
CA THR A 82 1.78 6.45 -10.35
C THR A 82 2.35 5.07 -10.02
N SER A 83 2.90 4.38 -11.02
CA SER A 83 3.60 3.10 -10.82
C SER A 83 4.88 3.26 -10.00
N GLY A 84 5.69 4.28 -10.29
CA GLY A 84 6.88 4.60 -9.49
C GLY A 84 6.53 4.96 -8.06
N PHE A 85 5.49 5.77 -7.85
CA PHE A 85 5.04 6.14 -6.50
C PHE A 85 4.62 4.92 -5.67
N VAL A 86 3.80 4.03 -6.23
CA VAL A 86 3.36 2.82 -5.51
C VAL A 86 4.52 1.86 -5.24
N LEU A 87 5.47 1.74 -6.16
CA LEU A 87 6.69 0.96 -5.93
C LEU A 87 7.52 1.50 -4.78
N ILE A 88 7.74 2.81 -4.71
CA ILE A 88 8.45 3.45 -3.59
C ILE A 88 7.69 3.21 -2.29
N GLY A 89 6.36 3.32 -2.30
CA GLY A 89 5.51 2.99 -1.17
C GLY A 89 5.72 1.54 -0.71
N ALA A 90 5.69 0.57 -1.62
CA ALA A 90 5.91 -0.84 -1.30
C ALA A 90 7.30 -1.10 -0.70
N VAL A 91 8.36 -0.56 -1.32
CA VAL A 91 9.74 -0.69 -0.82
C VAL A 91 9.89 -0.06 0.57
N TRP A 92 9.29 1.11 0.79
CA TRP A 92 9.27 1.77 2.08
C TRP A 92 8.57 0.92 3.15
N GLY A 93 7.39 0.36 2.82
CA GLY A 93 6.66 -0.54 3.72
C GLY A 93 7.49 -1.75 4.12
N ILE A 94 8.18 -2.38 3.16
CA ILE A 94 9.10 -3.49 3.42
C ILE A 94 10.23 -3.05 4.37
N ALA A 95 10.87 -1.93 4.06
CA ALA A 95 11.99 -1.41 4.86
C ALA A 95 11.56 -1.11 6.29
N MET A 96 10.40 -0.49 6.49
CA MET A 96 9.88 -0.17 7.83
C MET A 96 9.48 -1.42 8.60
N LEU A 97 8.74 -2.35 7.98
CA LEU A 97 8.33 -3.60 8.64
C LEU A 97 9.54 -4.47 9.03
N ASN A 98 10.58 -4.51 8.19
CA ASN A 98 11.81 -5.24 8.50
C ASN A 98 12.74 -4.48 9.47
N GLY A 99 12.76 -3.15 9.42
CA GLY A 99 13.55 -2.32 10.32
C GLY A 99 13.01 -2.37 11.75
N VAL A 100 11.69 -2.35 11.92
CA VAL A 100 11.03 -2.51 13.23
C VAL A 100 11.24 -3.92 13.79
N ALA A 101 11.33 -4.96 12.94
CA ALA A 101 11.60 -6.33 13.38
C ALA A 101 13.06 -6.56 13.86
N ARG A 102 13.97 -5.60 13.65
CA ARG A 102 15.39 -5.69 14.04
C ARG A 102 15.77 -4.80 15.23
N LEU A 103 14.82 -4.05 15.79
CA LEU A 103 14.96 -3.26 17.02
C LEU A 103 14.46 -4.07 18.22
#